data_AF-A0A7S2XQZ5-F1
#
_entry.id   AF-A0A7S2XQZ5-F1
#
_cell.length_a   1.000
_cell.length_b   1.000
_cell.length_c   1.000
_cell.angle_alpha   90.00
_cell.angle_beta   90.00
_cell.angle_gamma   90.00
#
_symmetry.space_group_name_H-M   'P 1'
#
loop_
_entity.id
_entity.type
_entity.pdbx_description
1 polymer ?
#
loop_
_entity_poly.entity_id
_entity_poly.type
_entity_poly.pdbx_seq_one_letter_code
_entity_poly.pdbx_strand_id
1 'polypeptide(L)'
;WVMQPIWVDCTSNPNDRKKEGTWCQFRLERPMGGLAAIQKDLAVLPVTAPPLLGRAALAKLTGDTQTSWTLDWNGKVHTIRRTNLVSHGSTNGSEIVTVDIVNQVGRQQTPPKQQCWLFVSHKYTPSQAATDSYRSHTKRSHVGDEEVCGFVRLSYDSEEAGPILVTPKSLGGIVHSVLPTKLRMPVPMNVQGSWLLSVDRQEVQDFGDNEWNKDLVQRLPILIANFFRWAACERLSTPAQYKSLCHLLPSSITRDPSSQSLFANFLGQIVSLESLERVFYTECVLPVALPPQERDPGDSMDVESISPTTIGYREGQNSIWVPPSWFQFLDAEFLRDWLGKRPLRSDLLGDAAFHPFFASNHVICQLCPLPNRAQYLARAIGIGTGTGSVTASNIGTILCIMAAIGAAHDEHPEGNTEKETSKEKKKGDVAGNGVETKTDTSQVDAPLPAFPSSLNVWPIFLTDSGELSTLDKVVLPAADFAEAPDELRILLRPFLVSKTKDN
;
A
#
# COMPACT_ATOMS: atom_id res chain seq x y z
N TRP A 1 32.10 23.62 -1.68
CA TRP A 1 31.57 23.74 -0.31
C TRP A 1 31.99 22.50 0.45
N VAL A 2 32.64 22.63 1.62
CA VAL A 2 32.94 21.50 2.50
C VAL A 2 32.24 21.78 3.83
N MET A 3 31.17 21.04 4.11
CA MET A 3 30.51 21.06 5.42
C MET A 3 31.27 20.08 6.31
N GLN A 4 32.11 20.59 7.20
CA GLN A 4 32.88 19.75 8.12
C GLN A 4 32.21 19.81 9.51
N PRO A 5 31.79 18.66 10.07
CA PRO A 5 31.35 18.60 11.45
C PRO A 5 32.55 18.81 12.37
N ILE A 6 32.45 19.76 13.28
CA ILE A 6 33.37 19.99 14.38
C ILE A 6 32.58 19.71 15.65
N TRP A 7 32.95 18.66 16.37
CA TRP A 7 32.40 18.40 17.69
C TRP A 7 33.05 19.37 18.68
N VAL A 8 32.22 20.13 19.38
CA VAL A 8 32.67 21.18 20.31
C VAL A 8 32.10 20.86 21.69
N ASP A 9 32.96 20.84 22.69
CA ASP A 9 32.55 20.71 24.09
C ASP A 9 31.84 21.99 24.55
N CYS A 10 30.70 21.82 25.24
CA CYS A 10 29.85 22.89 25.79
C CYS A 10 30.62 23.96 26.60
N THR A 11 31.81 23.64 27.10
CA THR A 11 32.63 24.53 27.93
C THR A 11 33.22 25.73 27.18
N SER A 12 33.18 25.74 25.86
CA SER A 12 33.89 26.72 25.03
C SER A 12 33.03 27.88 24.49
N ASN A 13 31.71 27.87 24.68
CA ASN A 13 30.83 28.94 24.21
C ASN A 13 30.31 29.81 25.37
N PRO A 14 30.82 31.05 25.58
CA PRO A 14 30.52 31.88 26.75
C PRO A 14 29.08 32.42 26.82
N ASN A 15 28.26 32.19 25.79
CA ASN A 15 26.89 32.70 25.71
C ASN A 15 25.80 31.70 26.11
N ASP A 16 26.13 30.43 26.39
CA ASP A 16 25.10 29.43 26.70
C ASP A 16 25.05 29.03 28.18
N ARG A 17 23.85 29.12 28.77
CA ARG A 17 23.62 28.98 30.21
C ARG A 17 23.40 27.52 30.65
N LYS A 18 23.37 26.55 29.74
CA LYS A 18 23.24 25.12 30.06
C LYS A 18 24.57 24.39 29.80
N LYS A 19 25.28 24.08 30.89
CA LYS A 19 26.66 23.56 30.90
C LYS A 19 26.82 22.07 30.57
N GLU A 20 25.84 21.41 29.96
CA GLU A 20 25.90 19.96 29.73
C GLU A 20 25.45 19.61 28.30
N GLY A 21 26.32 18.96 27.54
CA GLY A 21 26.05 18.47 26.18
C GLY A 21 27.27 18.48 25.26
N THR A 22 27.16 17.77 24.14
CA THR A 22 28.10 17.84 23.00
C THR A 22 27.42 18.56 21.84
N TRP A 23 28.08 19.58 21.29
CA TRP A 23 27.56 20.34 20.16
C TRP A 23 28.22 19.86 18.88
N CYS A 24 27.45 19.79 17.79
CA CYS A 24 28.01 19.63 16.45
C CYS A 24 27.94 20.97 15.74
N GLN A 25 29.07 21.63 15.58
CA GLN A 25 29.19 22.86 14.81
C GLN A 25 29.62 22.51 13.38
N PHE A 26 28.91 23.03 12.38
CA PHE A 26 29.32 22.88 10.98
C PHE A 26 30.07 24.13 10.53
N ARG A 27 31.36 23.97 10.19
CA ARG A 27 32.13 25.06 9.57
C ARG A 27 31.89 25.04 8.06
N LEU A 28 31.47 26.18 7.52
CA LEU A 28 31.26 26.38 6.09
C LEU A 28 32.42 27.20 5.52
N GLU A 29 33.32 26.54 4.80
CA GLU A 29 34.44 27.20 4.14
C GLU A 29 34.15 27.42 2.64
N ARG A 30 34.39 28.66 2.18
CA ARG A 30 34.32 29.11 0.77
C ARG A 30 32.98 28.78 0.06
N PRO A 31 31.85 29.38 0.50
CA PRO A 31 30.58 29.23 -0.21
C PRO A 31 30.61 29.93 -1.58
N MET A 32 30.29 29.21 -2.64
CA MET A 32 30.03 29.81 -3.95
C MET A 32 28.66 30.50 -3.91
N GLY A 33 28.63 31.84 -3.84
CA GLY A 33 27.40 32.62 -3.68
C GLY A 33 27.36 33.50 -2.41
N GLY A 34 28.41 33.47 -1.58
CA GLY A 34 28.54 34.33 -0.41
C GLY A 34 27.59 33.98 0.74
N LEU A 35 27.57 34.84 1.76
CA LEU A 35 26.84 34.61 3.01
C LEU A 35 25.31 34.59 2.82
N ALA A 36 24.79 35.34 1.84
CA ALA A 36 23.35 35.38 1.53
C ALA A 36 22.82 34.05 0.99
N ALA A 37 23.61 33.35 0.15
CA ALA A 37 23.24 32.03 -0.35
C ALA A 37 23.19 31.00 0.79
N ILE A 38 24.20 31.01 1.68
CA ILE A 38 24.19 30.18 2.89
C ILE A 38 22.96 30.49 3.74
N GLN A 39 22.68 31.76 4.01
CA GLN A 39 21.53 32.14 4.84
C GLN A 39 20.22 31.69 4.20
N LYS A 40 20.10 31.73 2.88
CA LYS A 40 18.94 31.20 2.15
C LYS A 40 18.81 29.68 2.28
N ASP A 41 19.91 28.95 2.15
CA ASP A 41 19.93 27.48 2.28
C ASP A 41 19.64 27.03 3.72
N LEU A 42 20.12 27.79 4.71
CA LEU A 42 19.89 27.53 6.13
C LEU A 42 18.57 28.12 6.66
N ALA A 43 17.93 29.03 5.92
CA ALA A 43 16.72 29.72 6.38
C ALA A 43 15.56 28.75 6.65
N VAL A 44 15.48 27.67 5.87
CA VAL A 44 14.37 26.72 5.93
C VAL A 44 14.90 25.31 6.11
N LEU A 45 14.63 24.73 7.26
CA LEU A 45 14.83 23.30 7.50
C LEU A 45 13.64 22.52 6.91
N PRO A 46 13.87 21.56 5.98
CA PRO A 46 12.80 20.72 5.45
C PRO A 46 12.06 20.00 6.57
N VAL A 47 10.74 19.87 6.45
CA VAL A 47 9.89 19.27 7.51
C VAL A 47 10.27 17.82 7.85
N THR A 48 10.93 17.12 6.94
CA THR A 48 11.42 15.74 7.10
C THR A 48 12.78 15.66 7.80
N ALA A 49 13.54 16.75 7.91
CA ALA A 49 14.88 16.74 8.48
C ALA A 49 14.89 16.62 10.02
N PRO A 50 14.08 17.37 10.79
CA PRO A 50 14.01 17.20 12.26
C PRO A 50 13.74 15.77 12.73
N PRO A 51 12.72 15.03 12.23
CA PRO A 51 12.46 13.67 12.69
C PRO A 51 13.62 12.73 12.35
N LEU A 52 14.25 12.87 11.18
CA LEU A 52 15.42 12.07 10.79
C LEU A 52 16.64 12.29 11.70
N LEU A 53 17.00 13.56 11.93
CA LEU A 53 18.15 13.91 12.76
C LEU A 53 17.93 13.48 14.21
N GLY A 54 16.73 13.73 14.76
CA GLY A 54 16.40 13.33 16.11
C GLY A 54 16.35 11.81 16.28
N ARG A 55 15.82 11.08 15.29
CA ARG A 55 15.87 9.61 15.26
C ARG A 55 17.31 9.09 15.34
N ALA A 56 18.18 9.61 14.47
CA ALA A 56 19.58 9.19 14.41
C ALA A 56 20.36 9.57 15.68
N ALA A 57 20.09 10.75 16.26
CA ALA A 57 20.71 11.19 17.50
C ALA A 57 20.30 10.30 18.67
N LEU A 58 18.99 10.05 18.84
CA LEU A 58 18.46 9.19 19.89
C LEU A 58 18.92 7.74 19.76
N ALA A 59 19.15 7.23 18.53
CA ALA A 59 19.72 5.91 18.33
C ALA A 59 21.16 5.77 18.84
N LYS A 60 21.93 6.86 18.88
CA LYS A 60 23.33 6.88 19.35
C LYS A 60 23.46 7.13 20.85
N LEU A 61 22.43 7.70 21.47
CA LEU A 61 22.41 8.03 22.89
C LEU A 61 22.07 6.82 23.77
N THR A 62 22.54 5.62 23.39
CA THR A 62 22.34 4.37 24.14
C THR A 62 22.86 4.48 25.58
N GLY A 63 21.97 4.94 26.46
CA GLY A 63 22.07 5.16 27.90
C GLY A 63 20.65 5.45 28.41
N ASP A 64 20.17 4.62 29.34
CA ASP A 64 18.76 4.25 29.60
C ASP A 64 17.72 5.35 29.94
N THR A 65 18.02 6.64 29.85
CA THR A 65 17.12 7.68 30.38
C THR A 65 16.70 8.75 29.38
N GLN A 66 17.37 8.89 28.25
CA GLN A 66 17.11 10.01 27.33
C GLN A 66 16.23 9.59 26.15
N THR A 67 14.92 9.76 26.32
CA THR A 67 13.90 9.48 25.28
C THR A 67 13.60 10.69 24.39
N SER A 68 14.26 11.83 24.64
CA SER A 68 14.04 13.07 23.91
C SER A 68 15.32 13.79 23.52
N TRP A 69 15.32 14.35 22.31
CA TRP A 69 16.39 15.14 21.75
C TRP A 69 15.84 16.48 21.27
N THR A 70 16.63 17.54 21.34
CA THR A 70 16.18 18.88 20.95
C THR A 70 17.09 19.47 19.89
N LEU A 71 16.49 20.03 18.84
CA LEU A 71 17.15 20.79 17.78
C LEU A 71 16.68 22.24 17.84
N ASP A 72 17.59 23.17 18.07
CA ASP A 72 17.35 24.58 17.78
C ASP A 72 17.83 24.88 16.36
N TRP A 73 16.90 25.36 15.52
CA TRP A 73 17.20 25.80 14.17
C TRP A 73 16.57 27.18 13.90
N ASN A 74 17.40 28.21 13.83
CA ASN A 74 16.97 29.61 13.62
C ASN A 74 15.88 30.07 14.61
N GLY A 75 16.01 29.74 15.90
CA GLY A 75 15.05 30.15 16.94
C GLY A 75 13.73 29.36 16.94
N LYS A 76 13.66 28.29 16.14
CA LYS A 76 12.63 27.26 16.25
C LYS A 76 13.20 26.07 16.99
N VAL A 77 12.56 25.73 18.09
CA VAL A 77 12.95 24.57 18.89
C VAL A 77 12.08 23.40 18.50
N HIS A 78 12.72 22.35 18.01
CA HIS A 78 12.11 21.07 17.69
C HIS A 78 12.49 20.06 18.77
N THR A 79 11.53 19.59 19.55
CA THR A 79 11.72 18.51 20.51
C THR A 79 11.27 17.21 19.87
N ILE A 80 12.18 16.26 19.74
CA ILE A 80 11.96 14.97 19.09
C ILE A 80 11.91 13.88 20.15
N ARG A 81 10.93 12.98 20.03
CA ARG A 81 10.76 11.79 20.87
C ARG A 81 10.60 10.55 20.01
N ARG A 82 11.17 9.43 20.43
CA ARG A 82 10.97 8.11 19.81
C ARG A 82 10.04 7.28 20.69
N THR A 83 9.03 6.68 20.09
CA THR A 83 7.98 5.90 20.74
C THR A 83 7.58 4.70 19.87
N ASN A 84 6.87 3.73 20.45
CA ASN A 84 6.32 2.57 19.73
C ASN A 84 7.35 1.80 18.90
N LEU A 85 8.50 1.47 19.52
CA LEU A 85 9.52 0.65 18.87
C LEU A 85 9.04 -0.81 18.83
N VAL A 86 8.67 -1.27 17.64
CA VAL A 86 8.16 -2.62 17.39
C VAL A 86 9.13 -3.34 16.46
N SER A 87 9.54 -4.56 16.82
CA SER A 87 10.41 -5.40 15.99
C SER A 87 9.58 -6.45 15.26
N HIS A 88 9.69 -6.50 13.93
CA HIS A 88 9.00 -7.46 13.07
C HIS A 88 9.98 -8.59 12.68
N GLY A 89 10.54 -9.25 13.70
CA GLY A 89 11.65 -10.20 13.55
C GLY A 89 13.01 -9.56 13.89
N SER A 90 14.10 -10.18 13.44
CA SER A 90 15.48 -9.74 13.76
C SER A 90 15.98 -8.57 12.91
N THR A 91 15.44 -8.41 11.71
CA THR A 91 15.93 -7.46 10.71
C THR A 91 14.96 -6.32 10.42
N ASN A 92 13.68 -6.46 10.75
CA ASN A 92 12.67 -5.46 10.44
C ASN A 92 12.18 -4.78 11.71
N GLY A 93 11.84 -3.51 11.62
CA GLY A 93 11.20 -2.79 12.72
C GLY A 93 10.35 -1.63 12.25
N SER A 94 9.54 -1.12 13.16
CA SER A 94 8.79 0.12 13.01
C SER A 94 8.88 0.95 14.28
N GLU A 95 8.81 2.27 14.13
CA GLU A 95 8.83 3.20 15.24
C GLU A 95 8.10 4.51 14.89
N ILE A 96 7.56 5.16 15.91
CA ILE A 96 6.91 6.46 15.78
C ILE A 96 7.82 7.53 16.37
N VAL A 97 8.15 8.52 15.54
CA VAL A 97 8.92 9.70 15.92
C VAL A 97 7.98 10.90 15.99
N THR A 98 7.88 11.48 17.18
CA THR A 98 7.07 12.67 17.43
C THR A 98 7.96 13.89 17.49
N VAL A 99 7.58 14.96 16.79
CA VAL A 99 8.28 16.23 16.73
C VAL A 99 7.35 17.34 17.21
N ASP A 100 7.65 17.89 18.39
CA ASP A 100 6.98 19.06 18.94
C ASP A 100 7.74 20.32 18.51
N ILE A 101 7.06 21.25 17.83
CA ILE A 101 7.67 22.47 17.29
C ILE A 101 7.20 23.69 18.08
N VAL A 102 8.14 24.40 18.69
CA VAL A 102 7.91 25.65 19.43
C VAL A 102 8.66 26.80 18.76
N ASN A 103 7.95 27.85 18.35
CA ASN A 103 8.57 29.08 17.87
C ASN A 103 8.89 29.98 19.07
N GLN A 104 10.15 30.42 19.23
CA GLN A 104 10.54 31.33 20.32
C GLN A 104 10.48 32.82 19.94
N VAL A 105 9.65 33.20 18.97
CA VAL A 105 9.59 34.58 18.48
C VAL A 105 8.68 35.42 19.40
N GLY A 106 9.28 36.06 20.42
CA GLY A 106 8.60 36.95 21.35
C GLY A 106 7.93 36.24 22.53
N ARG A 107 7.51 37.00 23.56
CA ARG A 107 6.89 36.49 24.81
C ARG A 107 5.52 35.81 24.64
N GLN A 108 5.08 35.51 23.42
CA GLN A 108 3.82 34.80 23.17
C GLN A 108 4.10 33.32 22.92
N GLN A 109 3.72 32.48 23.89
CA GLN A 109 3.77 31.03 23.76
C GLN A 109 2.58 30.56 22.91
N THR A 110 2.79 30.34 21.62
CA THR A 110 1.85 29.52 20.82
C THR A 110 1.94 28.06 21.26
N PRO A 111 0.82 27.31 21.32
CA PRO A 111 0.85 25.89 21.62
C PRO A 111 1.76 25.14 20.64
N PRO A 112 2.50 24.12 21.10
CA PRO A 112 3.43 23.38 20.26
C PRO A 112 2.69 22.70 19.11
N LYS A 113 3.18 22.90 17.88
CA LYS A 113 2.67 22.15 16.73
C LYS A 113 3.32 20.77 16.74
N GLN A 114 2.55 19.75 17.04
CA GLN A 114 3.01 18.36 17.04
C GLN A 114 2.93 17.76 15.64
N GLN A 115 3.95 16.96 15.28
CA GLN A 115 3.98 16.16 14.07
C GLN A 115 4.44 14.75 14.41
N CYS A 116 3.67 13.75 13.99
CA CYS A 116 4.02 12.34 14.18
C CYS A 116 4.49 11.76 12.85
N TRP A 117 5.54 10.94 12.89
CA TRP A 117 6.15 10.31 11.73
C TRP A 117 6.33 8.83 12.00
N LEU A 118 5.84 8.00 11.10
CA LEU A 118 6.08 6.56 11.13
C LEU A 118 7.36 6.28 10.35
N PHE A 119 8.30 5.60 11.00
CA PHE A 119 9.50 5.05 10.39
C PHE A 119 9.37 3.53 10.37
N VAL A 120 9.68 2.92 9.24
CA VAL A 120 9.86 1.47 9.12
C VAL A 120 11.26 1.20 8.61
N SER A 121 11.95 0.25 9.21
CA SER A 121 13.35 -0.04 8.91
C SER A 121 13.56 -1.49 8.51
N HIS A 122 14.57 -1.70 7.69
CA HIS A 122 15.07 -3.02 7.31
C HIS A 122 16.59 -3.02 7.41
N LYS A 123 17.11 -3.92 8.24
CA LYS A 123 18.54 -4.22 8.37
C LYS A 123 18.90 -5.36 7.43
N TYR A 124 20.02 -5.21 6.74
CA TYR A 124 20.49 -6.21 5.78
C TYR A 124 22.01 -6.18 5.69
N THR A 125 22.60 -7.31 5.30
CA THR A 125 24.01 -7.38 4.95
C THR A 125 24.18 -7.02 3.47
N PRO A 126 24.96 -5.98 3.13
CA PRO A 126 25.18 -5.62 1.73
C PRO A 126 25.83 -6.74 0.92
N SER A 127 25.49 -6.82 -0.36
CA SER A 127 26.09 -7.82 -1.26
C SER A 127 27.60 -7.59 -1.47
N GLN A 128 28.33 -8.63 -1.88
CA GLN A 128 29.76 -8.49 -2.19
C GLN A 128 30.00 -7.43 -3.27
N ALA A 129 29.18 -7.43 -4.34
CA ALA A 129 29.25 -6.43 -5.40
C ALA A 129 28.99 -5.00 -4.88
N ALA A 130 28.02 -4.84 -3.97
CA ALA A 130 27.76 -3.56 -3.32
C ALA A 130 28.95 -3.09 -2.48
N THR A 131 29.53 -3.96 -1.64
CA THR A 131 30.70 -3.60 -0.81
C THR A 131 31.93 -3.25 -1.65
N ASP A 132 32.16 -3.94 -2.78
CA ASP A 132 33.25 -3.63 -3.71
C ASP A 132 33.03 -2.28 -4.42
N SER A 133 31.79 -1.99 -4.82
CA SER A 133 31.39 -0.68 -5.37
C SER A 133 31.59 0.44 -4.36
N TYR A 134 31.14 0.23 -3.12
CA TYR A 134 31.35 1.17 -2.01
C TYR A 134 32.83 1.43 -1.76
N ARG A 135 33.66 0.38 -1.72
CA ARG A 135 35.12 0.50 -1.54
C ARG A 135 35.76 1.27 -2.70
N SER A 136 35.33 0.99 -3.92
CA SER A 136 35.84 1.67 -5.11
C SER A 136 35.52 3.16 -5.09
N HIS A 137 34.32 3.53 -4.65
CA HIS A 137 33.85 4.90 -4.56
C HIS A 137 34.46 5.66 -3.37
N THR A 138 34.33 5.12 -2.15
CA THR A 138 34.69 5.82 -0.90
C THR A 138 36.15 5.67 -0.49
N LYS A 139 36.86 4.71 -1.10
CA LYS A 139 38.20 4.26 -0.70
C LYS A 139 38.24 3.70 0.74
N ARG A 140 37.10 3.27 1.28
CA ARG A 140 36.95 2.67 2.62
C ARG A 140 36.35 1.27 2.51
N SER A 141 36.77 0.37 3.39
CA SER A 141 36.09 -0.92 3.54
C SER A 141 34.82 -0.75 4.35
N HIS A 142 33.75 -1.42 3.94
CA HIS A 142 32.51 -1.56 4.71
C HIS A 142 32.56 -2.86 5.52
N VAL A 143 31.99 -2.84 6.74
CA VAL A 143 31.89 -4.02 7.62
C VAL A 143 30.57 -3.97 8.37
N GLY A 144 29.84 -5.08 8.38
CA GLY A 144 28.61 -5.27 9.15
C GLY A 144 27.35 -5.11 8.32
N ASP A 145 26.25 -4.84 9.02
CA ASP A 145 24.92 -4.66 8.43
C ASP A 145 24.65 -3.18 8.16
N GLU A 146 23.84 -2.92 7.14
CA GLU A 146 23.28 -1.62 6.81
C GLU A 146 21.80 -1.56 7.18
N GLU A 147 21.28 -0.34 7.30
CA GLU A 147 19.86 -0.09 7.52
C GLU A 147 19.32 0.87 6.45
N VAL A 148 18.21 0.48 5.84
CA VAL A 148 17.40 1.36 5.00
C VAL A 148 16.06 1.60 5.70
N CYS A 149 15.54 2.81 5.57
CA CYS A 149 14.36 3.23 6.32
C CYS A 149 13.37 3.99 5.43
N GLY A 150 12.12 3.57 5.43
CA GLY A 150 11.00 4.27 4.82
C GLY A 150 10.24 5.08 5.88
N PHE A 151 9.79 6.28 5.56
CA PHE A 151 9.04 7.09 6.52
C PHE A 151 8.01 8.03 5.90
N VAL A 152 6.89 8.19 6.61
CA VAL A 152 5.75 9.01 6.23
C VAL A 152 5.19 9.74 7.44
N ARG A 153 4.45 10.80 7.20
CA ARG A 153 3.79 11.56 8.26
C ARG A 153 2.48 10.88 8.66
N LEU A 154 2.16 10.90 9.95
CA LEU A 154 0.87 10.46 10.48
C LEU A 154 -0.02 11.67 10.78
N SER A 155 -1.33 11.49 10.58
CA SER A 155 -2.40 12.36 11.09
C SER A 155 -3.30 11.55 12.01
N TYR A 156 -3.88 12.21 13.00
CA TYR A 156 -4.92 11.64 13.85
C TYR A 156 -6.16 12.51 13.64
N ASP A 157 -7.14 12.02 12.89
CA ASP A 157 -8.37 12.78 12.59
C ASP A 157 -9.28 12.87 13.83
N SER A 158 -9.22 11.89 14.73
CA SER A 158 -9.79 11.90 16.09
C SER A 158 -9.13 10.80 16.94
N GLU A 159 -9.33 10.82 18.26
CA GLU A 159 -8.84 9.74 19.15
C GLU A 159 -9.46 8.37 18.79
N GLU A 160 -10.67 8.35 18.24
CA GLU A 160 -11.39 7.12 17.88
C GLU A 160 -11.03 6.59 16.49
N ALA A 161 -10.64 7.46 15.54
CA ALA A 161 -10.35 7.07 14.16
C ALA A 161 -8.96 6.45 13.97
N GLY A 162 -8.05 6.57 14.95
CA GLY A 162 -6.69 6.05 14.88
C GLY A 162 -5.77 6.78 13.87
N PRO A 163 -4.56 6.26 13.62
CA PRO A 163 -3.57 6.93 12.78
C PRO A 163 -3.87 6.79 11.28
N ILE A 164 -3.77 7.88 10.53
CA ILE A 164 -3.90 7.93 9.07
C ILE A 164 -2.55 8.32 8.46
N LEU A 165 -2.11 7.58 7.44
CA LEU A 165 -0.89 7.88 6.69
C LEU A 165 -1.12 9.10 5.80
N VAL A 166 -0.39 10.19 6.06
CA VAL A 166 -0.49 11.41 5.25
C VAL A 166 0.45 11.30 4.06
N THR A 167 -0.15 11.07 2.89
CA THR A 167 0.56 11.08 1.62
C THR A 167 0.55 12.49 1.02
N PRO A 168 1.69 13.00 0.49
CA PRO A 168 1.70 14.28 -0.21
C PRO A 168 0.83 14.17 -1.47
N LYS A 169 -0.16 15.06 -1.61
CA LYS A 169 -1.18 15.01 -2.68
C LYS A 169 -0.66 15.16 -4.12
N SER A 170 0.62 15.50 -4.33
CA SER A 170 1.16 15.83 -5.66
C SER A 170 2.64 15.53 -5.89
N LEU A 171 3.36 15.03 -4.88
CA LEU A 171 4.80 14.84 -4.97
C LEU A 171 5.17 13.52 -4.31
N GLY A 172 5.73 12.59 -5.09
CA GLY A 172 6.30 11.35 -4.57
C GLY A 172 7.30 11.62 -3.43
N GLY A 173 7.54 10.60 -2.62
CA GLY A 173 8.44 10.72 -1.47
C GLY A 173 9.86 11.07 -1.89
N ILE A 174 10.68 11.56 -0.96
CA ILE A 174 12.04 12.03 -1.26
C ILE A 174 13.07 11.00 -0.79
N VAL A 175 14.14 10.83 -1.55
CA VAL A 175 15.31 10.05 -1.13
C VAL A 175 16.24 10.91 -0.27
N HIS A 176 16.67 10.41 0.87
CA HIS A 176 17.48 11.08 1.87
C HIS A 176 18.82 10.38 2.08
N SER A 177 19.92 11.12 1.89
CA SER A 177 21.27 10.74 2.33
C SER A 177 21.68 11.70 3.45
N VAL A 178 21.13 11.46 4.65
CA VAL A 178 21.05 12.40 5.80
C VAL A 178 20.13 13.61 5.54
N LEU A 179 20.33 14.33 4.43
CA LEU A 179 19.47 15.42 3.96
C LEU A 179 18.71 15.00 2.70
N PRO A 180 17.58 15.66 2.38
CA PRO A 180 16.84 15.37 1.15
C PRO A 180 17.67 15.60 -0.10
N THR A 181 17.62 14.64 -1.02
CA THR A 181 18.20 14.72 -2.36
C THR A 181 17.17 15.25 -3.37
N LYS A 182 17.57 15.41 -4.63
CA LYS A 182 16.65 15.78 -5.73
C LYS A 182 15.76 14.61 -6.18
N LEU A 183 16.08 13.37 -5.80
CA LEU A 183 15.38 12.18 -6.28
C LEU A 183 14.03 11.98 -5.59
N ARG A 184 13.05 11.58 -6.41
CA ARG A 184 11.67 11.33 -6.02
C ARG A 184 11.34 9.86 -6.20
N MET A 185 10.69 9.30 -5.20
CA MET A 185 10.14 7.96 -5.19
C MET A 185 8.85 7.91 -6.01
N PRO A 186 8.57 6.80 -6.71
CA PRO A 186 7.31 6.60 -7.42
C PRO A 186 6.11 6.37 -6.48
N VAL A 187 6.37 6.29 -5.17
CA VAL A 187 5.38 6.10 -4.10
C VAL A 187 5.52 7.25 -3.09
N PRO A 188 4.46 7.59 -2.32
CA PRO A 188 4.48 8.70 -1.35
C PRO A 188 5.21 8.35 -0.05
N MET A 189 6.32 7.61 -0.14
CA MET A 189 7.20 7.21 0.97
C MET A 189 8.55 7.90 0.83
N ASN A 190 8.99 8.64 1.86
CA ASN A 190 10.37 9.10 1.90
C ASN A 190 11.28 7.93 2.28
N VAL A 191 12.49 7.90 1.75
CA VAL A 191 13.44 6.81 2.01
C VAL A 191 14.77 7.37 2.45
N GLN A 192 15.27 6.94 3.60
CA GLN A 192 16.62 7.23 4.07
C GLN A 192 17.49 5.98 3.98
N GLY A 193 18.72 6.18 3.51
CA GLY A 193 19.73 5.13 3.40
C GLY A 193 21.12 5.74 3.25
N SER A 194 22.15 4.90 3.23
CA SER A 194 23.55 5.26 3.04
C SER A 194 23.89 5.45 1.54
N TRP A 195 23.08 6.22 0.83
CA TRP A 195 23.21 6.44 -0.62
C TRP A 195 24.56 7.06 -0.99
N LEU A 196 25.22 6.51 -2.01
CA LEU A 196 26.41 7.09 -2.61
C LEU A 196 26.01 8.25 -3.53
N LEU A 197 26.52 9.44 -3.20
CA LEU A 197 26.17 10.69 -3.86
C LEU A 197 27.09 10.98 -5.06
N SER A 198 26.56 11.69 -6.05
CA SER A 198 27.34 12.28 -7.12
C SER A 198 28.15 13.50 -6.62
N VAL A 199 28.97 14.08 -7.50
CA VAL A 199 29.85 15.22 -7.17
C VAL A 199 29.05 16.43 -6.62
N ASP A 200 27.79 16.61 -7.03
CA ASP A 200 26.93 17.73 -6.62
C ASP A 200 26.33 17.54 -5.20
N ARG A 201 26.57 16.41 -4.51
CA ARG A 201 26.10 16.07 -3.15
C ARG A 201 24.57 16.08 -2.94
N GLN A 202 23.78 16.58 -3.89
CA GLN A 202 22.32 16.57 -3.90
C GLN A 202 21.73 15.53 -4.85
N GLU A 203 22.58 14.93 -5.68
CA GLU A 203 22.24 13.86 -6.60
C GLU A 203 22.89 12.56 -6.15
N VAL A 204 22.20 11.45 -6.39
CA VAL A 204 22.71 10.10 -6.11
C VAL A 204 23.44 9.63 -7.38
N GLN A 205 24.50 8.83 -7.23
CA GLN A 205 25.11 8.17 -8.40
C GLN A 205 24.09 7.29 -9.11
N ASP A 206 24.19 7.20 -10.43
CA ASP A 206 23.30 6.38 -11.23
C ASP A 206 23.25 4.94 -10.67
N PHE A 207 22.03 4.45 -10.52
CA PHE A 207 21.74 3.12 -9.99
C PHE A 207 22.15 2.02 -10.97
N GLY A 208 22.18 2.31 -12.28
CA GLY A 208 22.64 1.37 -13.30
C GLY A 208 24.15 1.09 -13.21
N ASP A 209 24.92 2.08 -12.75
CA ASP A 209 26.38 2.03 -12.69
C ASP A 209 26.92 1.75 -11.27
N ASN A 210 26.04 1.68 -10.26
CA ASN A 210 26.43 1.57 -8.87
C ASN A 210 25.67 0.46 -8.12
N GLU A 211 26.33 -0.68 -7.93
CA GLU A 211 25.77 -1.84 -7.24
C GLU A 211 25.42 -1.58 -5.77
N TRP A 212 26.04 -0.60 -5.09
CA TRP A 212 25.64 -0.24 -3.72
C TRP A 212 24.27 0.44 -3.66
N ASN A 213 24.05 1.44 -4.50
CA ASN A 213 22.76 2.12 -4.58
C ASN A 213 21.67 1.17 -5.10
N LYS A 214 22.01 0.28 -6.02
CA LYS A 214 21.11 -0.77 -6.50
C LYS A 214 20.71 -1.75 -5.40
N ASP A 215 21.65 -2.20 -4.57
CA ASP A 215 21.39 -3.08 -3.43
C ASP A 215 20.46 -2.43 -2.39
N LEU A 216 20.58 -1.11 -2.16
CA LEU A 216 19.64 -0.33 -1.34
C LEU A 216 18.23 -0.30 -1.96
N VAL A 217 18.13 -0.04 -3.27
CA VAL A 217 16.85 0.00 -4.00
C VAL A 217 16.12 -1.36 -3.97
N GLN A 218 16.85 -2.46 -3.99
CA GLN A 218 16.29 -3.81 -3.88
C GLN A 218 15.59 -4.08 -2.54
N ARG A 219 15.80 -3.23 -1.52
CA ARG A 219 15.15 -3.35 -0.21
C ARG A 219 13.85 -2.56 -0.09
N LEU A 220 13.47 -1.78 -1.10
CA LEU A 220 12.22 -1.00 -1.05
C LEU A 220 10.95 -1.85 -0.89
N PRO A 221 10.80 -3.02 -1.55
CA PRO A 221 9.61 -3.85 -1.37
C PRO A 221 9.40 -4.31 0.09
N ILE A 222 10.47 -4.63 0.82
CA ILE A 222 10.34 -5.05 2.22
C ILE A 222 10.01 -3.86 3.14
N LEU A 223 10.41 -2.64 2.80
CA LEU A 223 9.97 -1.44 3.51
C LEU A 223 8.47 -1.21 3.35
N ILE A 224 7.95 -1.36 2.12
CA ILE A 224 6.49 -1.31 1.88
C ILE A 224 5.80 -2.38 2.72
N ALA A 225 6.32 -3.62 2.74
CA ALA A 225 5.78 -4.69 3.55
C ALA A 225 5.74 -4.35 5.06
N ASN A 226 6.77 -3.67 5.58
CA ASN A 226 6.81 -3.23 6.98
C ASN A 226 5.72 -2.19 7.32
N PHE A 227 5.27 -1.37 6.37
CA PHE A 227 4.10 -0.52 6.59
C PHE A 227 2.82 -1.34 6.79
N PHE A 228 2.64 -2.40 6.02
CA PHE A 228 1.49 -3.30 6.18
C PHE A 228 1.57 -4.12 7.48
N ARG A 229 2.77 -4.54 7.90
CA ARG A 229 2.98 -5.16 9.23
C ARG A 229 2.61 -4.21 10.36
N TRP A 230 3.09 -2.97 10.30
CA TRP A 230 2.72 -1.94 11.28
C TRP A 230 1.20 -1.71 11.30
N ALA A 231 0.56 -1.58 10.14
CA ALA A 231 -0.88 -1.41 10.05
C ALA A 231 -1.65 -2.57 10.70
N ALA A 232 -1.17 -3.81 10.54
CA ALA A 232 -1.75 -4.98 11.19
C ALA A 232 -1.57 -4.97 12.71
N CYS A 233 -0.41 -4.55 13.20
CA CYS A 233 -0.17 -4.39 14.64
C CYS A 233 -1.07 -3.30 15.26
N GLU A 234 -1.25 -2.16 14.57
CA GLU A 234 -2.11 -1.07 15.02
C GLU A 234 -3.61 -1.33 14.81
N ARG A 235 -3.96 -2.45 14.16
CA ARG A 235 -5.35 -2.84 13.86
C ARG A 235 -6.15 -1.73 13.18
N LEU A 236 -5.59 -1.14 12.13
CA LEU A 236 -6.31 -0.17 11.30
C LEU A 236 -7.65 -0.76 10.83
N SER A 237 -8.71 0.04 10.89
CA SER A 237 -10.08 -0.47 10.76
C SER A 237 -10.95 0.39 9.83
N THR A 238 -10.47 1.53 9.39
CA THR A 238 -11.25 2.45 8.56
C THR A 238 -10.84 2.42 7.08
N PRO A 239 -11.77 2.66 6.15
CA PRO A 239 -11.44 2.76 4.73
C PRO A 239 -10.38 3.84 4.42
N ALA A 240 -10.42 4.97 5.13
CA ALA A 240 -9.46 6.07 4.94
C ALA A 240 -8.01 5.64 5.25
N GLN A 241 -7.83 4.84 6.31
CA GLN A 241 -6.53 4.31 6.71
C GLN A 241 -5.97 3.36 5.64
N TYR A 242 -6.78 2.41 5.19
CA TYR A 242 -6.35 1.43 4.19
C TYR A 242 -6.12 2.04 2.81
N LYS A 243 -7.00 2.95 2.36
CA LYS A 243 -6.78 3.69 1.11
C LYS A 243 -5.44 4.43 1.14
N SER A 244 -5.13 5.06 2.27
CA SER A 244 -3.85 5.76 2.47
C SER A 244 -2.64 4.82 2.46
N LEU A 245 -2.78 3.63 3.07
CA LEU A 245 -1.75 2.59 3.07
C LEU A 245 -1.50 2.01 1.67
N CYS A 246 -2.56 1.74 0.92
CA CYS A 246 -2.48 1.20 -0.44
C CYS A 246 -1.79 2.14 -1.43
N HIS A 247 -1.78 3.46 -1.18
CA HIS A 247 -0.99 4.39 -1.98
C HIS A 247 0.52 4.14 -1.93
N LEU A 248 1.02 3.34 -0.96
CA LEU A 248 2.41 2.92 -0.89
C LEU A 248 2.75 1.78 -1.87
N LEU A 249 1.74 1.11 -2.45
CA LEU A 249 1.97 0.10 -3.48
C LEU A 249 2.42 0.78 -4.78
N PRO A 250 3.37 0.19 -5.52
CA PRO A 250 3.84 0.75 -6.78
C PRO A 250 2.75 0.64 -7.86
N SER A 251 2.41 1.76 -8.50
CA SER A 251 1.37 1.80 -9.53
C SER A 251 1.77 1.09 -10.84
N SER A 252 3.05 1.14 -11.19
CA SER A 252 3.59 0.56 -12.43
C SER A 252 4.20 -0.81 -12.13
N ILE A 253 3.37 -1.85 -12.18
CA ILE A 253 3.79 -3.24 -12.03
C ILE A 253 3.90 -3.89 -13.42
N THR A 254 4.97 -4.64 -13.63
CA THR A 254 5.16 -5.51 -14.80
C THR A 254 5.24 -6.95 -14.31
N ARG A 255 4.59 -7.87 -15.03
CA ARG A 255 4.65 -9.30 -14.74
C ARG A 255 5.61 -9.98 -15.71
N ASP A 256 6.52 -10.79 -15.19
CA ASP A 256 7.30 -11.70 -16.04
C ASP A 256 6.42 -12.88 -16.46
N PRO A 257 6.19 -13.09 -17.77
CA PRO A 257 5.34 -14.17 -18.26
C PRO A 257 5.88 -15.57 -17.93
N SER A 258 7.18 -15.71 -17.66
CA SER A 258 7.80 -17.01 -17.39
C SER A 258 7.75 -17.42 -15.92
N SER A 259 7.98 -16.48 -15.00
CA SER A 259 8.03 -16.73 -13.56
C SER A 259 6.75 -16.35 -12.82
N GLN A 260 5.83 -15.62 -13.46
CA GLN A 260 4.68 -14.92 -12.83
C GLN A 260 5.07 -13.90 -11.75
N SER A 261 6.36 -13.70 -11.52
CA SER A 261 6.87 -12.72 -10.55
C SER A 261 6.51 -11.31 -10.95
N LEU A 262 6.21 -10.50 -9.94
CA LEU A 262 5.89 -9.09 -10.13
C LEU A 262 7.14 -8.23 -9.97
N PHE A 263 7.27 -7.22 -10.83
CA PHE A 263 8.35 -6.25 -10.80
C PHE A 263 7.79 -4.84 -10.84
N ALA A 264 8.50 -3.89 -10.24
CA ALA A 264 8.16 -2.47 -10.32
C ALA A 264 9.40 -1.62 -10.60
N ASN A 265 9.21 -0.46 -11.23
CA ASN A 265 10.29 0.49 -11.44
C ASN A 265 10.44 1.40 -10.21
N PHE A 266 11.60 1.35 -9.56
CA PHE A 266 12.00 2.31 -8.54
C PHE A 266 13.28 3.02 -8.99
N LEU A 267 13.21 4.35 -9.11
CA LEU A 267 14.37 5.20 -9.42
C LEU A 267 15.11 4.75 -10.70
N GLY A 268 14.37 4.26 -11.70
CA GLY A 268 14.94 3.75 -12.96
C GLY A 268 15.36 2.28 -12.93
N GLN A 269 15.24 1.60 -11.78
CA GLN A 269 15.61 0.19 -11.63
C GLN A 269 14.37 -0.71 -11.60
N ILE A 270 14.45 -1.85 -12.29
CA ILE A 270 13.44 -2.91 -12.22
C ILE A 270 13.72 -3.73 -10.96
N VAL A 271 12.78 -3.70 -10.00
CA VAL A 271 12.91 -4.36 -8.70
C VAL A 271 11.85 -5.45 -8.57
N SER A 272 12.27 -6.65 -8.19
CA SER A 272 11.37 -7.76 -7.86
C SER A 272 10.54 -7.43 -6.62
N LEU A 273 9.23 -7.70 -6.68
CA LEU A 273 8.30 -7.55 -5.57
C LEU A 273 8.12 -8.84 -4.76
N GLU A 274 8.89 -9.89 -5.05
CA GLU A 274 8.78 -11.21 -4.41
C GLU A 274 8.80 -11.13 -2.87
N SER A 275 9.67 -10.27 -2.30
CA SER A 275 9.72 -10.08 -0.85
C SER A 275 8.43 -9.50 -0.28
N LEU A 276 7.74 -8.63 -1.02
CA LEU A 276 6.44 -8.07 -0.64
C LEU A 276 5.33 -9.12 -0.81
N GLU A 277 5.33 -9.85 -1.93
CA GLU A 277 4.37 -10.95 -2.19
C GLU A 277 4.44 -12.00 -1.09
N ARG A 278 5.65 -12.45 -0.74
CA ARG A 278 5.87 -13.42 0.33
C ARG A 278 5.27 -12.98 1.65
N VAL A 279 5.48 -11.72 2.05
CA VAL A 279 4.92 -11.20 3.31
C VAL A 279 3.41 -11.23 3.30
N PHE A 280 2.79 -10.78 2.21
CA PHE A 280 1.34 -10.83 2.07
C PHE A 280 0.82 -12.26 2.10
N TYR A 281 1.55 -13.21 1.51
CA TYR A 281 1.16 -14.61 1.46
C TYR A 281 1.27 -15.32 2.81
N THR A 282 2.34 -15.06 3.58
CA THR A 282 2.71 -15.86 4.77
C THR A 282 2.44 -15.18 6.11
N GLU A 283 2.20 -13.87 6.15
CA GLU A 283 2.03 -13.13 7.40
C GLU A 283 0.64 -12.51 7.52
N CYS A 284 0.17 -12.35 8.76
CA CYS A 284 -1.14 -11.77 9.08
C CYS A 284 -1.18 -10.26 8.85
N VAL A 285 -1.13 -9.82 7.59
CA VAL A 285 -1.08 -8.40 7.20
C VAL A 285 -2.27 -7.93 6.37
N LEU A 286 -3.12 -8.87 5.91
CA LEU A 286 -4.27 -8.55 5.06
C LEU A 286 -5.55 -8.40 5.89
N PRO A 287 -6.32 -7.30 5.71
CA PRO A 287 -7.60 -7.14 6.39
C PRO A 287 -8.62 -8.12 5.86
N VAL A 288 -9.18 -8.96 6.73
CA VAL A 288 -10.27 -9.87 6.40
C VAL A 288 -11.48 -9.61 7.25
N ALA A 289 -12.65 -9.97 6.72
CA ALA A 289 -13.89 -9.89 7.45
C ALA A 289 -14.00 -11.06 8.43
N LEU A 290 -14.21 -10.74 9.70
CA LEU A 290 -14.43 -11.71 10.78
C LEU A 290 -15.83 -11.57 11.38
N PRO A 291 -16.38 -12.66 11.92
CA PRO A 291 -17.64 -12.59 12.65
C PRO A 291 -17.43 -11.83 13.97
N PRO A 292 -18.48 -11.17 14.50
CA PRO A 292 -18.39 -10.38 15.74
C PRO A 292 -17.86 -11.17 16.96
N GLN A 293 -18.00 -12.50 16.95
CA GLN A 293 -17.65 -13.39 18.06
C GLN A 293 -16.19 -13.88 18.05
N GLU A 294 -15.44 -13.73 16.94
CA GLU A 294 -14.01 -14.09 16.85
C GLU A 294 -13.08 -12.93 17.29
N ARG A 295 -13.49 -12.13 18.28
CA ARG A 295 -12.52 -11.22 18.94
C ARG A 295 -11.46 -12.07 19.64
N ASP A 296 -10.19 -11.67 19.53
CA ASP A 296 -9.13 -12.25 20.36
C ASP A 296 -9.58 -12.28 21.84
N PRO A 297 -9.21 -13.31 22.62
CA PRO A 297 -9.75 -13.55 23.96
C PRO A 297 -9.29 -12.54 25.05
N GLY A 298 -8.93 -11.30 24.67
CA GLY A 298 -8.37 -10.28 25.54
C GLY A 298 -9.25 -9.06 25.86
N ASP A 299 -10.36 -8.81 25.14
CA ASP A 299 -11.15 -7.58 25.34
C ASP A 299 -12.60 -7.88 25.75
N SER A 300 -12.91 -7.65 27.02
CA SER A 300 -14.25 -7.72 27.59
C SER A 300 -14.88 -6.34 27.77
N MET A 301 -16.20 -6.30 27.56
CA MET A 301 -17.17 -5.23 27.87
C MET A 301 -17.15 -4.01 26.93
N ASP A 302 -18.01 -4.05 25.91
CA ASP A 302 -19.30 -3.34 25.96
C ASP A 302 -20.19 -3.76 24.77
N VAL A 303 -21.48 -3.87 25.06
CA VAL A 303 -22.54 -4.34 24.15
C VAL A 303 -23.29 -3.13 23.59
N GLU A 304 -23.80 -3.31 22.36
CA GLU A 304 -24.78 -2.47 21.64
C GLU A 304 -24.24 -1.43 20.65
N SER A 305 -23.55 -1.92 19.63
CA SER A 305 -23.89 -1.55 18.25
C SER A 305 -23.64 -2.73 17.33
N ILE A 306 -24.65 -3.11 16.53
CA ILE A 306 -24.52 -4.14 15.49
C ILE A 306 -23.70 -3.51 14.35
N SER A 307 -22.37 -3.54 14.46
CA SER A 307 -21.53 -3.39 13.28
C SER A 307 -21.49 -4.75 12.56
N PRO A 308 -21.61 -4.81 11.21
CA PRO A 308 -21.93 -6.07 10.54
C PRO A 308 -20.78 -7.08 10.50
N THR A 309 -19.54 -6.69 10.83
CA THR A 309 -18.35 -7.55 10.70
C THR A 309 -17.18 -6.87 11.39
N THR A 310 -16.45 -7.59 12.23
CA THR A 310 -15.18 -7.12 12.79
C THR A 310 -14.06 -7.28 11.75
N ILE A 311 -13.02 -6.45 11.85
CA ILE A 311 -11.85 -6.54 10.97
C ILE A 311 -10.79 -7.34 11.71
N GLY A 312 -10.29 -8.39 11.07
CA GLY A 312 -9.12 -9.11 11.51
C GLY A 312 -8.01 -9.09 10.46
N TYR A 313 -6.87 -9.68 10.81
CA TYR A 313 -5.76 -9.83 9.90
C TYR A 313 -5.42 -11.30 9.70
N ARG A 314 -5.17 -11.68 8.45
CA ARG A 314 -4.82 -13.04 8.05
C ARG A 314 -3.76 -13.04 6.96
N GLU A 315 -3.15 -14.20 6.79
CA GLU A 315 -2.22 -14.48 5.71
C GLU A 315 -2.96 -14.60 4.38
N GLY A 316 -2.30 -14.24 3.29
CA GLY A 316 -2.85 -14.31 1.95
C GLY A 316 -3.19 -15.73 1.51
N GLN A 317 -2.43 -16.73 1.97
CA GLN A 317 -2.76 -18.14 1.77
C GLN A 317 -4.12 -18.55 2.38
N ASN A 318 -4.60 -17.82 3.40
CA ASN A 318 -5.88 -18.06 4.08
C ASN A 318 -6.98 -17.08 3.66
N SER A 319 -6.67 -16.19 2.72
CA SER A 319 -7.54 -15.11 2.27
C SER A 319 -7.95 -15.31 0.82
N ILE A 320 -9.13 -14.80 0.47
CA ILE A 320 -9.60 -14.74 -0.92
C ILE A 320 -10.00 -13.32 -1.28
N TRP A 321 -9.54 -12.85 -2.42
CA TRP A 321 -10.00 -11.58 -2.98
C TRP A 321 -11.46 -11.70 -3.39
N VAL A 322 -12.29 -10.73 -3.02
CA VAL A 322 -13.66 -10.55 -3.56
C VAL A 322 -13.86 -9.10 -4.01
N PRO A 323 -14.74 -8.81 -4.97
CA PRO A 323 -15.07 -7.44 -5.34
C PRO A 323 -15.63 -6.65 -4.14
N PRO A 324 -15.30 -5.35 -3.99
CA PRO A 324 -15.79 -4.54 -2.88
C PRO A 324 -17.33 -4.54 -2.74
N SER A 325 -18.04 -4.48 -3.86
CA SER A 325 -19.51 -4.57 -3.92
C SER A 325 -20.10 -5.84 -3.29
N TRP A 326 -19.37 -6.94 -3.18
CA TRP A 326 -19.90 -8.18 -2.59
C TRP A 326 -20.29 -8.00 -1.13
N PHE A 327 -19.55 -7.17 -0.38
CA PHE A 327 -19.85 -6.86 1.02
C PHE A 327 -21.15 -6.06 1.21
N GLN A 328 -21.74 -5.54 0.13
CA GLN A 328 -23.06 -4.89 0.18
C GLN A 328 -24.22 -5.89 0.20
N PHE A 329 -24.00 -7.09 -0.34
CA PHE A 329 -25.07 -8.07 -0.59
C PHE A 329 -24.88 -9.38 0.17
N LEU A 330 -23.64 -9.73 0.53
CA LEU A 330 -23.27 -11.04 1.06
C LEU A 330 -22.52 -10.89 2.38
N ASP A 331 -22.91 -11.72 3.35
CA ASP A 331 -22.23 -11.80 4.64
C ASP A 331 -20.86 -12.49 4.52
N ALA A 332 -19.92 -12.09 5.37
CA ALA A 332 -18.55 -12.61 5.36
C ALA A 332 -18.44 -14.08 5.73
N GLU A 333 -19.28 -14.59 6.64
CA GLU A 333 -19.32 -16.01 6.99
C GLU A 333 -19.86 -16.82 5.83
N PHE A 334 -20.91 -16.33 5.17
CA PHE A 334 -21.43 -16.95 3.96
C PHE A 334 -20.35 -17.04 2.87
N LEU A 335 -19.62 -15.94 2.62
CA LEU A 335 -18.52 -15.93 1.66
C LEU A 335 -17.41 -16.90 2.05
N ARG A 336 -17.05 -17.00 3.34
CA ARG A 336 -16.08 -18.00 3.82
C ARG A 336 -16.57 -19.41 3.53
N ASP A 337 -17.81 -19.74 3.88
CA ASP A 337 -18.35 -21.09 3.77
C ASP A 337 -18.49 -21.52 2.30
N TRP A 338 -18.83 -20.58 1.43
CA TRP A 338 -18.89 -20.80 -0.01
C TRP A 338 -17.50 -20.93 -0.66
N LEU A 339 -16.60 -20.00 -0.36
CA LEU A 339 -15.32 -19.86 -1.06
C LEU A 339 -14.16 -20.62 -0.39
N GLY A 340 -14.37 -21.12 0.82
CA GLY A 340 -13.41 -21.90 1.61
C GLY A 340 -12.30 -21.08 2.28
N LYS A 341 -12.30 -19.75 2.12
CA LYS A 341 -11.29 -18.83 2.66
C LYS A 341 -11.93 -17.53 3.13
N ARG A 342 -11.25 -16.81 4.03
CA ARG A 342 -11.76 -15.55 4.55
C ARG A 342 -11.75 -14.47 3.45
N PRO A 343 -12.86 -13.77 3.20
CA PRO A 343 -12.88 -12.72 2.20
C PRO A 343 -12.04 -11.53 2.68
N LEU A 344 -11.09 -11.11 1.84
CA LEU A 344 -10.34 -9.87 2.01
C LEU A 344 -11.34 -8.70 2.02
N ARG A 345 -11.22 -7.78 2.98
CA ARG A 345 -12.01 -6.54 3.08
C ARG A 345 -11.62 -5.55 1.98
N SER A 346 -11.90 -5.92 0.73
CA SER A 346 -11.67 -5.09 -0.45
C SER A 346 -12.47 -3.78 -0.41
N ASP A 347 -13.60 -3.76 0.29
CA ASP A 347 -14.39 -2.57 0.61
C ASP A 347 -13.61 -1.51 1.41
N LEU A 348 -12.66 -1.91 2.25
CA LEU A 348 -11.77 -0.97 2.94
C LEU A 348 -10.66 -0.42 2.04
N LEU A 349 -10.27 -1.16 1.01
CA LEU A 349 -9.21 -0.78 0.08
C LEU A 349 -9.71 0.24 -0.97
N GLY A 350 -11.02 0.29 -1.21
CA GLY A 350 -11.63 1.10 -2.28
C GLY A 350 -11.08 0.71 -3.65
N ASP A 351 -10.79 1.70 -4.50
CA ASP A 351 -10.24 1.48 -5.86
C ASP A 351 -8.95 0.63 -5.85
N ALA A 352 -8.18 0.67 -4.76
CA ALA A 352 -6.96 -0.11 -4.61
C ALA A 352 -7.22 -1.63 -4.47
N ALA A 353 -8.46 -2.06 -4.25
CA ALA A 353 -8.84 -3.47 -4.31
C ALA A 353 -8.49 -4.11 -5.67
N PHE A 354 -8.52 -3.32 -6.75
CA PHE A 354 -8.20 -3.76 -8.11
C PHE A 354 -6.73 -3.57 -8.46
N HIS A 355 -5.87 -3.19 -7.51
CA HIS A 355 -4.46 -2.97 -7.79
C HIS A 355 -3.79 -4.23 -8.39
N PRO A 356 -2.98 -4.14 -9.47
CA PRO A 356 -2.39 -5.30 -10.15
C PRO A 356 -1.56 -6.22 -9.24
N PHE A 357 -1.06 -5.69 -8.11
CA PHE A 357 -0.39 -6.48 -7.09
C PHE A 357 -1.25 -7.65 -6.58
N PHE A 358 -2.54 -7.40 -6.33
CA PHE A 358 -3.49 -8.42 -5.88
C PHE A 358 -3.89 -9.40 -6.99
N ALA A 359 -3.42 -9.17 -8.22
CA ALA A 359 -3.68 -10.08 -9.33
C ALA A 359 -2.79 -11.34 -9.31
N SER A 360 -1.82 -11.41 -8.39
CA SER A 360 -0.92 -12.56 -8.24
C SER A 360 -1.50 -13.58 -7.27
N ASN A 361 -1.60 -14.84 -7.69
CA ASN A 361 -1.98 -15.95 -6.79
C ASN A 361 -0.95 -16.18 -5.67
N HIS A 362 0.25 -15.64 -5.82
CA HIS A 362 1.28 -15.64 -4.78
C HIS A 362 1.03 -14.57 -3.70
N VAL A 363 0.04 -13.69 -3.87
CA VAL A 363 -0.34 -12.68 -2.88
C VAL A 363 -1.58 -13.15 -2.12
N ILE A 364 -2.64 -13.46 -2.85
CA ILE A 364 -3.92 -13.94 -2.32
C ILE A 364 -4.55 -14.89 -3.31
N CYS A 365 -5.43 -15.78 -2.85
CA CYS A 365 -6.24 -16.53 -3.79
C CYS A 365 -7.25 -15.62 -4.48
N GLN A 366 -7.32 -15.73 -5.80
CA GLN A 366 -8.34 -15.05 -6.59
C GLN A 366 -9.65 -15.83 -6.58
N LEU A 367 -10.72 -15.17 -7.01
CA LEU A 367 -12.01 -15.80 -7.33
C LEU A 367 -11.90 -16.68 -8.59
N CYS A 368 -11.07 -17.72 -8.55
CA CYS A 368 -11.04 -18.73 -9.58
C CYS A 368 -12.21 -19.71 -9.36
N PRO A 369 -12.95 -20.12 -10.40
CA PRO A 369 -13.95 -21.18 -10.27
C PRO A 369 -13.26 -22.47 -9.83
N LEU A 370 -13.32 -22.79 -8.53
CA LEU A 370 -12.77 -24.02 -8.00
C LEU A 370 -13.72 -25.19 -8.28
N PRO A 371 -13.19 -26.40 -8.57
CA PRO A 371 -14.01 -27.61 -8.57
C PRO A 371 -14.68 -27.78 -7.19
N ASN A 372 -15.94 -28.24 -7.18
CA ASN A 372 -16.80 -28.42 -5.99
C ASN A 372 -17.46 -27.16 -5.40
N ARG A 373 -17.32 -25.96 -5.99
CA ARG A 373 -18.04 -24.76 -5.51
C ARG A 373 -19.56 -24.91 -5.52
N ALA A 374 -20.13 -25.68 -6.45
CA ALA A 374 -21.56 -25.97 -6.44
C ALA A 374 -21.98 -26.69 -5.16
N GLN A 375 -21.17 -27.65 -4.67
CA GLN A 375 -21.46 -28.36 -3.43
C GLN A 375 -21.28 -27.48 -2.19
N TYR A 376 -20.22 -26.67 -2.14
CA TYR A 376 -20.02 -25.71 -1.05
C TYR A 376 -21.11 -24.64 -1.02
N LEU A 377 -21.51 -24.13 -2.19
CA LEU A 377 -22.60 -23.18 -2.33
C LEU A 377 -23.94 -23.79 -1.94
N ALA A 378 -24.23 -25.01 -2.41
CA ALA A 378 -25.44 -25.73 -2.05
C ALA A 378 -25.49 -25.93 -0.53
N ARG A 379 -24.39 -26.37 0.10
CA ARG A 379 -24.28 -26.48 1.56
C ARG A 379 -24.46 -25.14 2.27
N ALA A 380 -23.87 -24.06 1.78
CA ALA A 380 -23.96 -22.73 2.38
C ALA A 380 -25.38 -22.13 2.27
N ILE A 381 -26.09 -22.39 1.16
CA ILE A 381 -27.49 -21.96 0.98
C ILE A 381 -28.45 -22.91 1.73
N GLY A 382 -28.06 -24.15 2.02
CA GLY A 382 -28.90 -25.16 2.66
C GLY A 382 -29.68 -26.04 1.67
N ILE A 383 -29.11 -26.31 0.50
CA ILE A 383 -29.65 -27.11 -0.58
C ILE A 383 -28.84 -28.41 -0.68
N GLY A 384 -29.48 -29.57 -0.48
CA GLY A 384 -28.85 -30.91 -0.48
C GLY A 384 -28.32 -31.33 0.90
N THR A 385 -28.73 -32.46 1.47
CA THR A 385 -28.63 -33.83 0.91
C THR A 385 -29.88 -34.71 1.08
N GLY A 386 -31.08 -34.17 1.15
CA GLY A 386 -32.30 -34.98 1.16
C GLY A 386 -33.59 -34.17 1.03
N THR A 387 -34.36 -34.42 -0.04
CA THR A 387 -35.80 -34.12 -0.26
C THR A 387 -36.39 -32.78 0.21
N GLY A 388 -35.58 -31.76 0.51
CA GLY A 388 -36.05 -30.47 0.97
C GLY A 388 -36.54 -29.61 -0.19
N SER A 389 -37.75 -29.06 -0.10
CA SER A 389 -38.24 -28.05 -1.03
C SER A 389 -37.39 -26.78 -0.93
N VAL A 390 -37.07 -26.17 -2.08
CA VAL A 390 -36.47 -24.83 -2.14
C VAL A 390 -37.32 -23.85 -1.31
N THR A 391 -36.68 -23.17 -0.35
CA THR A 391 -37.32 -22.18 0.51
C THR A 391 -37.15 -20.77 -0.03
N ALA A 392 -38.00 -19.83 0.40
CA ALA A 392 -37.85 -18.41 0.06
C ALA A 392 -36.49 -17.83 0.49
N SER A 393 -35.92 -18.33 1.59
CA SER A 393 -34.57 -17.94 2.05
C SER A 393 -33.50 -18.37 1.04
N ASN A 394 -33.59 -19.59 0.51
CA ASN A 394 -32.64 -20.07 -0.50
C ASN A 394 -32.65 -19.18 -1.75
N ILE A 395 -33.85 -18.84 -2.23
CA ILE A 395 -34.05 -17.96 -3.39
C ILE A 395 -33.50 -16.56 -3.08
N GLY A 396 -33.78 -16.02 -1.89
CA GLY A 396 -33.26 -14.73 -1.45
C GLY A 396 -31.73 -14.66 -1.50
N THR A 397 -31.03 -15.66 -0.96
CA THR A 397 -29.56 -15.72 -1.00
C THR A 397 -29.03 -15.77 -2.44
N ILE A 398 -29.67 -16.54 -3.33
CA ILE A 398 -29.28 -16.61 -4.74
C ILE A 398 -29.46 -15.26 -5.43
N LEU A 399 -30.57 -14.58 -5.19
CA LEU A 399 -30.79 -13.22 -5.71
C LEU A 399 -29.72 -12.25 -5.21
N CYS A 400 -29.30 -12.34 -3.94
CA CYS A 400 -28.19 -11.55 -3.42
C CYS A 400 -26.87 -11.87 -4.11
N ILE A 401 -26.57 -13.14 -4.41
CA ILE A 401 -25.37 -13.54 -5.17
C ILE A 401 -25.40 -12.96 -6.57
N MET A 402 -26.54 -13.08 -7.27
CA MET A 402 -26.71 -12.52 -8.61
C MET A 402 -26.54 -11.00 -8.61
N ALA A 403 -27.11 -10.30 -7.62
CA ALA A 403 -26.93 -8.86 -7.44
C ALA A 403 -25.46 -8.49 -7.18
N ALA A 404 -24.76 -9.25 -6.31
CA ALA A 404 -23.35 -9.05 -6.03
C ALA A 404 -22.46 -9.20 -7.27
N ILE A 405 -22.75 -10.21 -8.10
CA ILE A 405 -22.02 -10.42 -9.35
C ILE A 405 -22.31 -9.30 -10.35
N GLY A 406 -23.58 -8.89 -10.49
CA GLY A 406 -23.96 -7.78 -11.35
C GLY A 406 -23.27 -6.46 -10.95
N ALA A 407 -23.31 -6.12 -9.65
CA ALA A 407 -22.65 -4.94 -9.11
C ALA A 407 -21.12 -4.99 -9.30
N ALA A 408 -20.49 -6.15 -9.11
CA ALA A 408 -19.06 -6.34 -9.33
C ALA A 408 -18.64 -6.11 -10.79
N HIS A 409 -19.50 -6.51 -11.74
CA HIS A 409 -19.25 -6.27 -13.16
C HIS A 409 -19.29 -4.78 -13.51
N ASP A 410 -20.20 -4.02 -12.91
CA ASP A 410 -20.29 -2.56 -13.09
C ASP A 410 -19.13 -1.80 -12.41
N GLU A 411 -18.62 -2.33 -11.30
CA GLU A 411 -17.51 -1.74 -10.55
C GLU A 411 -16.14 -1.98 -11.20
N HIS A 412 -15.96 -3.12 -11.89
CA HIS A 412 -14.68 -3.51 -12.46
C HIS A 412 -14.19 -2.49 -13.50
N PRO A 413 -12.90 -2.08 -13.51
CA PRO A 413 -12.39 -1.06 -14.43
C PRO A 413 -12.63 -1.36 -15.92
N GLU A 414 -12.62 -2.64 -16.30
CA GLU A 414 -12.93 -3.08 -17.68
C GLU A 414 -14.43 -3.04 -18.03
N GLY A 415 -15.34 -3.03 -17.04
CA GLY A 415 -16.79 -2.93 -17.27
C GLY A 415 -17.26 -1.51 -17.63
N ASN A 416 -16.46 -0.48 -17.31
CA ASN A 416 -16.79 0.92 -17.57
C ASN A 416 -16.37 1.42 -18.97
N THR A 417 -15.41 0.77 -19.62
CA THR A 417 -14.92 1.18 -20.95
C THR A 417 -15.95 0.98 -22.06
N GLU A 418 -16.89 0.04 -21.90
CA GLU A 418 -18.00 -0.14 -22.85
C GLU A 418 -19.07 0.97 -22.76
N LYS A 419 -19.24 1.62 -21.59
CA LYS A 419 -20.28 2.65 -21.40
C LYS A 419 -19.86 4.03 -21.92
N GLU A 420 -18.56 4.36 -21.90
CA GLU A 420 -18.06 5.69 -22.31
C GLU A 420 -17.91 5.88 -23.83
N THR A 421 -17.83 4.81 -24.62
CA THR A 421 -17.70 4.93 -26.09
C THR A 421 -18.97 5.38 -26.82
N SER A 422 -20.07 5.63 -26.09
CA SER A 422 -21.37 6.02 -26.65
C SER A 422 -21.66 7.54 -26.63
N LYS A 423 -20.77 8.38 -26.07
CA LYS A 423 -20.97 9.84 -26.02
C LYS A 423 -19.70 10.61 -26.39
N GLU A 424 -19.35 10.65 -27.68
CA GLU A 424 -18.83 11.85 -28.38
C GLU A 424 -18.29 11.48 -29.77
N LYS A 425 -19.10 11.68 -30.81
CA LYS A 425 -18.62 11.94 -32.16
C LYS A 425 -19.49 13.01 -32.80
N LYS A 426 -19.13 14.28 -32.60
CA LYS A 426 -19.48 15.37 -33.52
C LYS A 426 -18.23 15.77 -34.28
N LYS A 427 -18.34 15.60 -35.61
CA LYS A 427 -17.37 15.87 -36.67
C LYS A 427 -16.72 17.26 -36.61
N GLY A 428 -15.44 17.29 -36.94
CA GLY A 428 -14.72 18.47 -37.43
C GLY A 428 -13.40 18.05 -38.07
N ASP A 429 -13.40 17.86 -39.39
CA ASP A 429 -12.21 17.66 -40.24
C ASP A 429 -11.36 18.94 -40.28
N VAL A 430 -10.03 18.84 -40.05
CA VAL A 430 -9.00 19.58 -40.82
C VAL A 430 -7.69 18.77 -40.78
N ALA A 431 -7.12 18.56 -41.97
CA ALA A 431 -5.86 17.88 -42.23
C ALA A 431 -4.63 18.71 -41.83
N GLY A 432 -3.57 18.04 -41.38
CA GLY A 432 -2.24 18.64 -41.16
C GLY A 432 -1.17 17.59 -40.94
N ASN A 433 -0.31 17.40 -41.94
CA ASN A 433 0.90 16.58 -41.90
C ASN A 433 1.87 17.06 -40.80
N GLY A 434 2.39 16.13 -40.00
CA GLY A 434 3.47 16.38 -39.05
C GLY A 434 4.09 15.07 -38.59
N VAL A 435 5.32 14.81 -39.07
CA VAL A 435 6.18 13.70 -38.66
C VAL A 435 6.62 13.91 -37.22
N GLU A 436 6.22 13.02 -36.31
CA GLU A 436 6.88 12.86 -35.01
C GLU A 436 6.99 11.37 -34.68
N THR A 437 8.24 10.91 -34.58
CA THR A 437 8.67 9.65 -33.98
C THR A 437 8.17 9.57 -32.53
N LYS A 438 7.09 8.82 -32.30
CA LYS A 438 6.76 8.28 -30.99
C LYS A 438 7.31 6.87 -30.89
N THR A 439 8.31 6.71 -30.04
CA THR A 439 8.65 5.42 -29.43
C THR A 439 7.43 4.93 -28.65
N ASP A 440 6.71 3.98 -29.25
CA ASP A 440 5.75 3.14 -28.55
C ASP A 440 6.48 2.37 -27.46
N THR A 441 6.37 2.86 -26.23
CA THR A 441 6.49 2.01 -25.05
C THR A 441 5.10 1.48 -24.79
N SER A 442 4.78 0.34 -25.40
CA SER A 442 3.64 -0.48 -25.00
C SER A 442 3.89 -0.91 -23.55
N GLN A 443 3.39 -0.13 -22.60
CA GLN A 443 3.15 -0.63 -21.25
C GLN A 443 2.25 -1.85 -21.39
N VAL A 444 2.81 -3.02 -21.09
CA VAL A 444 2.00 -4.21 -20.88
C VAL A 444 1.22 -3.91 -19.61
N ASP A 445 -0.04 -3.52 -19.75
CA ASP A 445 -0.94 -3.34 -18.62
C ASP A 445 -0.95 -4.66 -17.85
N ALA A 446 -0.39 -4.64 -16.63
CA ALA A 446 -0.44 -5.81 -15.78
C ALA A 446 -1.91 -6.16 -15.54
N PRO A 447 -2.30 -7.44 -15.69
CA PRO A 447 -3.69 -7.84 -15.56
C PRO A 447 -4.19 -7.47 -14.16
N LEU A 448 -5.31 -6.75 -14.09
CA LEU A 448 -6.02 -6.49 -12.84
C LEU A 448 -6.50 -7.83 -12.24
N PRO A 449 -6.83 -7.90 -10.93
CA PRO A 449 -7.50 -9.08 -10.38
C PRO A 449 -8.76 -9.39 -11.19
N ALA A 450 -8.69 -10.42 -12.03
CA ALA A 450 -9.73 -10.69 -13.00
C ALA A 450 -10.97 -11.24 -12.28
N PHE A 451 -12.11 -10.58 -12.47
CA PHE A 451 -13.38 -11.24 -12.25
C PHE A 451 -13.49 -12.39 -13.28
N PRO A 452 -13.87 -13.62 -12.89
CA PRO A 452 -13.95 -14.71 -13.85
C PRO A 452 -14.85 -14.34 -15.02
N SER A 453 -14.34 -14.60 -16.22
CA SER A 453 -14.70 -13.98 -17.50
C SER A 453 -16.14 -14.23 -18.00
N SER A 454 -16.96 -14.99 -17.28
CA SER A 454 -18.39 -15.13 -17.61
C SER A 454 -19.22 -15.63 -16.42
N LEU A 455 -20.42 -15.07 -16.25
CA LEU A 455 -21.48 -15.63 -15.40
C LEU A 455 -21.81 -17.09 -15.76
N ASN A 456 -21.55 -17.49 -17.00
CA ASN A 456 -21.86 -18.81 -17.55
C ASN A 456 -21.17 -19.96 -16.82
N VAL A 457 -20.06 -19.73 -16.12
CA VAL A 457 -19.35 -20.79 -15.39
C VAL A 457 -19.75 -20.89 -13.91
N TRP A 458 -20.66 -20.03 -13.44
CA TRP A 458 -21.07 -19.98 -12.04
C TRP A 458 -22.33 -20.82 -11.78
N PRO A 459 -22.26 -21.85 -10.92
CA PRO A 459 -23.41 -22.71 -10.60
C PRO A 459 -24.33 -22.04 -9.58
N ILE A 460 -24.99 -20.95 -9.98
CA ILE A 460 -25.80 -20.09 -9.10
C ILE A 460 -27.30 -20.08 -9.45
N PHE A 461 -27.71 -20.76 -10.51
CA PHE A 461 -29.11 -20.85 -10.93
C PHE A 461 -29.76 -22.08 -10.32
N LEU A 462 -31.01 -21.99 -9.88
CA LEU A 462 -31.76 -23.15 -9.39
C LEU A 462 -32.60 -23.78 -10.48
N THR A 463 -32.54 -25.12 -10.56
CA THR A 463 -33.52 -25.91 -11.30
C THR A 463 -34.79 -26.11 -10.48
N ASP A 464 -35.84 -26.59 -11.13
CA ASP A 464 -37.09 -27.06 -10.53
C ASP A 464 -36.85 -28.21 -9.52
N SER A 465 -35.84 -29.05 -9.77
CA SER A 465 -35.38 -30.10 -8.85
C SER A 465 -34.61 -29.57 -7.64
N GLY A 466 -34.36 -28.26 -7.56
CA GLY A 466 -33.59 -27.65 -6.48
C GLY A 466 -32.09 -27.90 -6.60
N GLU A 467 -31.58 -28.21 -7.79
CA GLU A 467 -30.15 -28.35 -8.04
C GLU A 467 -29.55 -27.03 -8.51
N LEU A 468 -28.29 -26.77 -8.13
CA LEU A 468 -27.55 -25.61 -8.62
C LEU A 468 -26.97 -25.91 -10.01
N SER A 469 -27.24 -25.01 -10.93
CA SER A 469 -26.89 -25.10 -12.35
C SER A 469 -26.21 -23.82 -12.82
N THR A 470 -25.46 -23.95 -13.91
CA THR A 470 -24.77 -22.86 -14.60
C THR A 470 -25.69 -22.26 -15.67
N LEU A 471 -25.48 -20.99 -16.06
CA LEU A 471 -26.38 -20.31 -17.01
C LEU A 471 -26.49 -21.04 -18.36
N ASP A 472 -25.40 -21.64 -18.83
CA ASP A 472 -25.35 -22.42 -20.08
C ASP A 472 -26.21 -23.70 -20.05
N LYS A 473 -26.59 -24.16 -18.86
CA LYS A 473 -27.47 -25.31 -18.64
C LYS A 473 -28.92 -24.91 -18.39
N VAL A 474 -29.21 -23.61 -18.24
CA VAL A 474 -30.57 -23.10 -18.08
C VAL A 474 -31.16 -22.90 -19.46
N VAL A 475 -32.13 -23.75 -19.81
CA VAL A 475 -32.96 -23.54 -21.01
C VAL A 475 -34.14 -22.68 -20.59
N LEU A 476 -34.11 -21.38 -20.89
CA LEU A 476 -35.31 -20.56 -20.75
C LEU A 476 -36.31 -20.93 -21.86
N PRO A 477 -37.55 -21.32 -21.52
CA PRO A 477 -38.59 -21.51 -22.52
C PRO A 477 -38.80 -20.21 -23.30
N ALA A 478 -39.00 -20.31 -24.61
CA ALA A 478 -39.23 -19.15 -25.47
C ALA A 478 -40.46 -18.31 -25.04
N ALA A 479 -41.43 -18.95 -24.37
CA ALA A 479 -42.60 -18.29 -23.79
C ALA A 479 -42.23 -17.40 -22.58
N ASP A 480 -41.44 -17.91 -21.64
CA ASP A 480 -41.03 -17.16 -20.43
C ASP A 480 -40.04 -16.04 -20.78
N PHE A 481 -39.18 -16.25 -21.79
CA PHE A 481 -38.34 -15.17 -22.32
C PHE A 481 -39.18 -14.05 -22.91
N ALA A 482 -40.32 -14.34 -23.55
CA ALA A 482 -41.21 -13.33 -24.11
C ALA A 482 -41.90 -12.47 -23.03
N GLU A 483 -42.04 -13.00 -21.81
CA GLU A 483 -42.62 -12.30 -20.66
C GLU A 483 -41.61 -11.44 -19.88
N ALA A 484 -40.30 -11.60 -20.13
CA ALA A 484 -39.29 -10.80 -19.47
C ALA A 484 -39.33 -9.31 -19.92
N PRO A 485 -39.01 -8.34 -19.03
CA PRO A 485 -38.88 -6.93 -19.42
C PRO A 485 -37.91 -6.74 -20.60
N ASP A 486 -38.18 -5.76 -21.46
CA ASP A 486 -37.41 -5.54 -22.69
C ASP A 486 -35.91 -5.32 -22.41
N GLU A 487 -35.56 -4.61 -21.33
CA GLU A 487 -34.15 -4.40 -20.96
C GLU A 487 -33.46 -5.71 -20.56
N LEU A 488 -34.16 -6.59 -19.85
CA LEU A 488 -33.64 -7.89 -19.42
C LEU A 488 -33.48 -8.85 -20.61
N ARG A 489 -34.44 -8.83 -21.54
CA ARG A 489 -34.36 -9.60 -22.79
C ARG A 489 -33.14 -9.22 -23.62
N ILE A 490 -32.81 -7.94 -23.73
CA ILE A 490 -31.65 -7.45 -24.48
C ILE A 490 -30.33 -7.96 -23.88
N LEU A 491 -30.22 -7.95 -22.54
CA LEU A 491 -29.06 -8.47 -21.81
C LEU A 491 -28.91 -9.99 -21.92
N LEU A 492 -30.01 -10.73 -21.89
CA LEU A 492 -30.01 -12.20 -21.88
C LEU A 492 -29.90 -12.82 -23.30
N ARG A 493 -30.29 -12.09 -24.35
CA ARG A 493 -30.31 -12.58 -25.75
C ARG A 493 -28.97 -13.13 -26.27
N PRO A 494 -27.80 -12.53 -26.00
CA PRO A 494 -26.51 -13.06 -26.45
C PRO A 494 -26.14 -14.41 -25.83
N PHE A 495 -26.73 -14.76 -24.68
CA PHE A 495 -26.40 -15.96 -23.90
C PHE A 495 -27.38 -17.11 -24.14
N LEU A 496 -28.62 -16.81 -24.55
CA LEU A 496 -29.67 -17.81 -24.79
C LEU A 496 -29.72 -18.30 -26.23
N VAL A 497 -29.28 -17.48 -27.18
CA VAL A 497 -29.02 -17.94 -28.54
C VAL A 497 -27.68 -18.65 -28.53
N SER A 498 -27.64 -19.87 -27.99
CA SER A 498 -26.61 -20.81 -28.45
C SER A 498 -26.71 -20.80 -29.97
N LYS A 499 -25.59 -20.54 -30.66
CA LYS A 499 -25.54 -20.77 -32.10
C LYS A 499 -25.88 -22.25 -32.27
N THR A 500 -27.13 -22.55 -32.59
CA THR A 500 -27.51 -23.76 -33.29
C THR A 500 -26.64 -23.77 -34.53
N LYS A 501 -25.51 -24.47 -34.44
CA LYS A 501 -24.73 -24.87 -35.60
C LYS A 501 -25.64 -25.85 -36.34
N ASP A 502 -26.46 -25.32 -37.22
CA ASP A 502 -26.93 -26.06 -38.37
C ASP A 502 -25.73 -26.20 -39.32
N ASN A 503 -25.04 -27.33 -39.19
CA ASN A 503 -24.61 -28.20 -40.28
C ASN A 503 -24.04 -29.51 -39.72
#